data_AF-A0A316J642-F1
#
_entry.id   AF-A0A316J642-F1
#
_cell.length_a   1.000
_cell.length_b   1.000
_cell.length_c   1.000
_cell.angle_alpha   90.00
_cell.angle_beta   90.00
_cell.angle_gamma   90.00
#
_symmetry.space_group_name_H-M   'P 1'
#
loop_
_entity.id
_entity.type
_entity.pdbx_description
1 polymer ?
#
loop_
_entity_poly.entity_id
_entity_poly.type
_entity_poly.pdbx_seq_one_letter_code
_entity_poly.pdbx_strand_id
1 'polypeptide(L)' 'MDNEAPTVNRMVELPDETREFLSQLREEDIDLMKDGLELVRSMRTIGRFMRWVILGILAIMIGVVALYENAVKMWSWFQK' A
#
# COMPACT_ATOMS: atom_id res chain seq x y z
N MET A 1 0.14 -34.70 -12.37
CA MET A 1 0.99 -35.89 -12.14
C MET A 1 2.41 -35.36 -12.21
N ASP A 2 3.10 -34.96 -11.14
CA ASP A 2 3.03 -35.31 -9.71
C ASP A 2 3.22 -34.04 -8.84
N ASN A 3 2.31 -33.79 -7.91
CA ASN A 3 2.35 -32.65 -6.99
C ASN A 3 2.95 -33.00 -5.61
N GLU A 4 3.66 -34.12 -5.52
CA GLU A 4 4.32 -34.59 -4.29
C GLU A 4 5.76 -35.06 -4.58
N ALA A 5 6.55 -34.23 -5.28
CA ALA A 5 7.99 -34.35 -5.13
C ALA A 5 8.31 -34.06 -3.65
N PRO A 6 9.01 -34.96 -2.95
CA PRO A 6 8.99 -35.04 -1.49
C PRO A 6 9.52 -33.72 -0.92
N THR A 7 8.70 -33.05 -0.11
CA THR A 7 9.01 -31.79 0.60
C THR A 7 10.40 -31.80 1.23
N VAL A 8 10.85 -32.98 1.65
CA VAL A 8 12.17 -33.29 2.20
C VAL A 8 13.32 -32.89 1.25
N ASN A 9 13.19 -33.10 -0.07
CA ASN A 9 14.27 -32.82 -1.01
C ASN A 9 14.48 -31.31 -1.24
N ARG A 10 13.41 -30.51 -1.11
CA ARG A 10 13.46 -29.05 -1.30
C ARG A 10 14.04 -28.32 -0.08
N MET A 11 13.95 -28.89 1.12
CA MET A 11 14.55 -28.32 2.33
C MET A 11 16.08 -28.45 2.35
N VAL A 12 16.64 -29.46 1.68
CA VAL A 12 18.09 -29.68 1.54
C VAL A 12 18.74 -28.62 0.65
N GLU A 13 17.99 -28.03 -0.29
CA GLU A 13 18.47 -26.98 -1.19
C GLU A 13 18.39 -25.57 -0.60
N LEU A 14 17.75 -25.39 0.56
CA LEU A 14 17.66 -24.10 1.23
C LEU A 14 18.98 -23.74 1.92
N PRO A 15 19.37 -22.44 1.96
CA PRO A 15 20.47 -21.96 2.79
C PRO A 15 20.27 -22.37 4.24
N ASP A 16 21.37 -22.68 4.95
CA ASP A 16 21.31 -23.19 6.32
C ASP A 16 20.55 -22.25 7.27
N GLU A 17 20.73 -20.93 7.12
CA GLU A 17 19.99 -19.90 7.87
C GLU A 17 18.47 -19.99 7.65
N THR A 18 18.02 -20.21 6.41
CA THR A 18 16.59 -20.33 6.10
C THR A 18 16.01 -21.63 6.66
N ARG A 19 16.78 -22.72 6.62
CA ARG A 19 16.35 -24.00 7.18
C ARG A 19 16.22 -23.92 8.70
N GLU A 20 17.19 -23.30 9.36
CA GLU A 20 17.16 -23.05 10.81
C GLU A 20 15.98 -22.15 11.19
N PHE A 21 15.76 -21.05 10.49
CA PHE A 21 14.61 -20.17 10.70
C PHE A 21 13.27 -20.91 10.56
N LEU A 22 13.08 -21.69 9.49
CA LEU A 22 11.85 -22.46 9.27
C LEU A 22 11.64 -23.55 10.32
N SER A 23 12.72 -24.11 10.89
CA SER A 23 12.63 -25.12 11.95
C SER A 23 12.15 -24.56 13.30
N GLN A 24 12.28 -23.25 13.50
CA GLN A 24 11.91 -22.56 14.74
C GLN A 24 10.51 -21.94 14.68
N LEU A 25 9.88 -21.90 13.49
CA LEU A 25 8.56 -21.29 13.32
C LEU A 25 7.45 -22.13 13.95
N ARG A 26 6.66 -21.49 14.82
CA ARG A 26 5.38 -22.05 15.28
C ARG A 26 4.29 -21.76 14.25
N GLU A 27 3.21 -22.54 14.30
CA GLU A 27 2.05 -22.36 13.42
C GLU A 27 1.46 -20.94 13.53
N GLU A 28 1.41 -20.39 14.74
CA GLU A 28 0.97 -19.01 15.02
C GLU A 28 1.86 -17.94 14.34
N ASP A 29 3.18 -18.15 14.32
CA ASP A 29 4.13 -17.22 13.71
C ASP A 29 4.00 -17.22 12.18
N ILE A 30 3.72 -18.39 11.60
CA ILE A 30 3.49 -18.56 10.16
C ILE A 30 2.25 -17.77 9.73
N ASP A 31 1.16 -17.84 10.49
CA ASP A 31 -0.06 -17.11 10.16
C ASP A 31 0.12 -15.60 10.35
N LEU A 32 0.81 -15.16 11.41
CA LEU A 32 1.16 -13.76 11.59
C LEU A 32 2.03 -13.23 10.43
N MET A 33 2.97 -14.02 9.93
CA MET A 33 3.79 -13.65 8.78
C MET A 33 2.97 -13.54 7.49
N LYS A 34 2.01 -14.44 7.25
CA LYS A 34 1.11 -14.35 6.09
C LYS A 34 0.29 -13.06 6.13
N ASP A 35 -0.31 -12.77 7.29
CA ASP A 35 -1.10 -11.55 7.50
C ASP A 35 -0.23 -10.29 7.31
N GLY A 36 0.99 -10.31 7.85
CA GLY A 36 1.96 -9.24 7.68
C GLY A 36 2.35 -9.00 6.21
N LEU A 37 2.54 -10.07 5.44
CA LEU A 37 2.85 -9.98 4.01
C LEU A 37 1.67 -9.42 3.20
N GLU A 38 0.44 -9.84 3.52
CA GLU A 38 -0.77 -9.30 2.90
C GLU A 38 -0.95 -7.81 3.22
N LEU A 39 -0.69 -7.41 4.46
CA LEU A 39 -0.73 -6.02 4.88
C LEU A 39 0.31 -5.18 4.13
N VAL A 40 1.56 -5.65 4.02
CA VAL A 40 2.63 -4.95 3.29
C VAL A 40 2.29 -4.83 1.80
N ARG A 41 1.74 -5.89 1.19
CA ARG A 41 1.30 -5.87 -0.21
C ARG A 41 0.19 -4.85 -0.43
N SER A 42 -0.76 -4.77 0.50
CA SER A 42 -1.87 -3.81 0.48
C SER A 42 -1.37 -2.39 0.68
N MET A 43 -0.50 -2.15 1.67
CA MET A 43 0.12 -0.83 1.92
C MET A 43 0.94 -0.33 0.74
N ARG A 44 1.72 -1.21 0.09
CA ARG A 44 2.50 -0.86 -1.11
C ARG A 44 1.61 -0.36 -2.25
N THR A 45 0.39 -0.89 -2.36
CA THR A 45 -0.60 -0.46 -3.35
C THR A 45 -1.21 0.90 -2.98
N ILE A 46 -1.54 1.11 -1.70
CA ILE A 46 -2.17 2.34 -1.19
C ILE A 46 -1.21 3.54 -1.19
N GLY A 47 0.09 3.33 -0.95
CA GLY A 47 1.06 4.42 -0.82
C GLY A 47 1.12 5.36 -2.03
N ARG A 48 1.08 4.82 -3.25
CA ARG A 48 1.07 5.64 -4.49
C ARG A 48 -0.24 6.41 -4.63
N PHE A 49 -1.36 5.81 -4.27
CA PHE A 49 -2.68 6.46 -4.31
C PHE A 49 -2.74 7.63 -3.32
N MET A 50 -2.23 7.45 -2.09
CA MET A 50 -2.28 8.48 -1.05
C MET A 50 -1.56 9.78 -1.45
N ARG A 51 -0.45 9.67 -2.20
CA ARG A 51 0.23 10.86 -2.76
C ARG A 51 -0.70 11.69 -3.64
N TRP A 52 -1.48 11.05 -4.49
CA TRP A 52 -2.43 11.74 -5.37
C TRP A 52 -3.62 12.30 -4.61
N VAL A 53 -4.08 11.61 -3.56
CA VAL A 53 -5.13 12.13 -2.66
C VAL A 53 -4.69 13.44 -2.00
N ILE A 54 -3.49 13.48 -1.43
CA ILE A 54 -2.96 14.69 -0.78
C ILE A 54 -2.85 15.85 -1.78
N LEU A 55 -2.29 15.58 -2.97
CA LEU A 55 -2.21 16.59 -4.04
C LEU A 55 -3.58 17.06 -4.50
N GLY A 56 -4.55 16.15 -4.60
CA GLY A 56 -5.94 16.47 -4.95
C GLY A 56 -6.59 17.39 -3.94
N ILE A 57 -6.44 17.12 -2.64
CA ILE A 57 -6.95 17.98 -1.57
C ILE A 57 -6.32 19.37 -1.64
N LEU A 58 -5.00 19.46 -1.81
CA LEU A 58 -4.29 20.74 -1.97
C LEU A 58 -4.81 21.52 -3.20
N ALA A 59 -4.96 20.84 -4.33
CA ALA A 59 -5.48 21.45 -5.56
C ALA A 59 -6.92 21.96 -5.39
N ILE A 60 -7.78 21.20 -4.70
CA ILE A 60 -9.16 21.62 -4.40
C ILE A 60 -9.16 22.87 -3.53
N MET A 61 -8.36 22.93 -2.46
CA MET A 61 -8.30 24.11 -1.59
C MET A 61 -7.90 25.37 -2.38
N ILE A 62 -6.82 25.27 -3.17
CA ILE A 62 -6.37 26.38 -4.01
C ILE A 62 -7.44 26.76 -5.03
N GLY A 63 -8.05 25.77 -5.68
CA GLY A 63 -9.10 25.97 -6.68
C GLY A 63 -10.34 26.66 -6.12
N VAL A 64 -10.81 26.28 -4.93
CA VAL A 64 -11.97 26.90 -4.27
C VAL A 64 -11.70 28.36 -3.94
N VAL A 65 -10.53 28.68 -3.36
CA VAL A 65 -10.15 30.06 -3.05
C VAL A 65 -10.08 30.91 -4.33
N ALA A 66 -9.39 30.40 -5.37
CA ALA A 66 -9.28 31.10 -6.64
C ALA A 66 -10.65 31.32 -7.33
N LEU A 67 -11.54 30.32 -7.28
CA LEU A 67 -12.90 30.44 -7.81
C LEU A 67 -13.72 31.48 -7.05
N TYR A 68 -13.63 31.49 -5.71
CA TYR A 68 -14.32 32.47 -4.88
C TYR A 68 -13.88 33.90 -5.22
N GLU A 69 -12.56 34.16 -5.24
CA GLU A 69 -12.03 35.48 -5.58
C GLU A 69 -12.49 35.96 -6.96
N ASN A 70 -12.47 35.07 -7.96
CA ASN A 70 -12.87 35.41 -9.32
C ASN A 70 -14.40 35.60 -9.44
N ALA A 71 -15.20 34.82 -8.74
CA ALA A 71 -16.65 34.99 -8.69
C ALA A 71 -17.04 36.35 -8.07
N VAL A 72 -16.40 36.73 -6.96
CA VAL A 72 -16.61 38.04 -6.32
C VAL A 72 -16.18 39.18 -7.24
N LYS A 73 -15.02 39.07 -7.91
CA LYS A 73 -14.57 40.05 -8.90
C LYS A 73 -15.58 40.24 -10.02
N MET A 74 -16.08 39.15 -10.61
CA MET A 74 -17.12 39.23 -11.65
C MET A 74 -18.40 39.88 -11.12
N TRP A 75 -18.88 39.49 -9.94
CA TRP A 75 -20.10 40.07 -9.36
C TRP A 75 -19.94 41.58 -9.11
N SER A 76 -18.76 42.02 -8.67
CA SER A 76 -18.46 43.44 -8.43
C SER A 76 -18.56 44.30 -9.69
N TRP A 77 -18.31 43.73 -10.88
CA TRP A 77 -18.48 44.44 -12.15
C TRP A 77 -19.95 44.61 -12.53
N PHE A 78 -20.83 43.69 -12.13
CA PHE A 78 -22.27 43.79 -12.40
C PHE A 78 -23.01 44.69 -11.40
N GLN A 79 -22.42 44.96 -10.23
CA GLN A 79 -22.95 45.91 -9.24
C GLN A 79 -22.46 47.36 -9.47
N LYS A 80 -21.76 47.62 -10.57
CA LYS A 80 -21.32 48.94 -11.00
C LYS A 80 -22.23 49.49 -12.09
#